data_AF-A0AAV5RDI5-F1
#
_entry.id   AF-A0AAV5RDI5-F1
#
_cell.length_a   1.000
_cell.length_b   1.000
_cell.length_c   1.000
_cell.angle_alpha   90.00
_cell.angle_beta   90.00
_cell.angle_gamma   90.00
#
_symmetry.space_group_name_H-M   'P 1'
#
loop_
_entity.id
_entity.type
_entity.pdbx_description
1 polymer ?
#
loop_
_entity_poly.entity_id
_entity_poly.type
_entity_poly.pdbx_seq_one_letter_code
_entity_poly.pdbx_strand_id
1 'polypeptide(L)'
;MVDIVFNPATKKVSFNEETLRNLDPCTREEASQAAVLVNTLMSELVAVNGEVPPAPNVITKNVSVSAAKLVGNASKCLQSGKPEDAIKLLSTALEMVLRRPLWEATMLTLDEVCRCLSPRCDAYLTLKKWPEAYADISMLMLLKPDDPHNYFRKGVILFNSGKREEGKEFLRSAQTAAPHITLFKAVLEQSEKPESREIQITSK
;
A
#
# COMPACT_ATOMS: atom_id res chain seq x y z
N MET A 1 1.92 -35.30 -18.69
CA MET A 1 0.67 -34.52 -18.88
C MET A 1 0.00 -34.46 -17.52
N VAL A 2 -0.39 -33.26 -17.06
CA VAL A 2 -1.01 -33.12 -15.72
C VAL A 2 -2.52 -33.22 -15.90
N ASP A 3 -3.16 -34.11 -15.15
CA ASP A 3 -4.60 -34.32 -15.28
C ASP A 3 -5.35 -33.25 -14.50
N ILE A 4 -6.23 -32.54 -15.22
CA ILE A 4 -7.04 -31.45 -14.69
C ILE A 4 -8.39 -31.99 -14.22
N VAL A 5 -8.75 -31.72 -12.98
CA VAL A 5 -10.01 -32.11 -12.35
C VAL A 5 -10.84 -30.85 -12.08
N PHE A 6 -12.01 -30.77 -12.70
CA PHE A 6 -12.99 -29.73 -12.46
C PHE A 6 -14.07 -30.20 -11.47
N ASN A 7 -14.30 -29.43 -10.41
CA ASN A 7 -15.37 -29.70 -9.47
C ASN A 7 -16.60 -28.82 -9.81
N PRO A 8 -17.72 -29.41 -10.26
CA PRO A 8 -18.90 -28.66 -10.70
C PRO A 8 -19.63 -27.93 -9.57
N ALA A 9 -19.54 -28.42 -8.33
CA ALA A 9 -20.20 -27.80 -7.18
C ALA A 9 -19.47 -26.51 -6.74
N THR A 10 -18.14 -26.54 -6.73
CA THR A 10 -17.32 -25.39 -6.32
C THR A 10 -16.91 -24.50 -7.50
N LYS A 11 -17.10 -24.98 -8.74
CA LYS A 11 -16.60 -24.38 -9.98
C LYS A 11 -15.09 -24.13 -9.95
N LYS A 12 -14.34 -24.99 -9.25
CA LYS A 12 -12.89 -24.88 -9.12
C LYS A 12 -12.18 -25.94 -9.96
N VAL A 13 -11.05 -25.54 -10.51
CA VAL A 13 -10.09 -26.40 -11.19
C VAL A 13 -9.01 -26.81 -10.19
N SER A 14 -8.66 -28.09 -10.20
CA SER A 14 -7.60 -28.69 -9.39
C SER A 14 -6.81 -29.68 -10.24
N PHE A 15 -5.60 -30.03 -9.81
CA PHE A 15 -4.78 -31.04 -10.47
C PHE A 15 -4.82 -32.35 -9.69
N ASN A 16 -4.71 -33.49 -10.37
CA ASN A 16 -4.67 -34.79 -9.71
C ASN A 16 -3.38 -34.95 -8.88
N GLU A 17 -3.53 -35.13 -7.57
CA GLU A 17 -2.45 -35.32 -6.59
C GLU A 17 -1.45 -36.42 -6.98
N GLU A 18 -1.90 -37.51 -7.60
CA GLU A 18 -1.02 -38.60 -8.04
C GLU A 18 -0.10 -38.17 -9.18
N THR A 19 -0.65 -37.40 -10.13
CA THR A 19 0.15 -36.85 -11.23
C THR A 19 1.12 -35.77 -10.75
N LEU A 20 0.73 -34.96 -9.76
CA LEU A 20 1.57 -33.92 -9.17
C LEU A 20 2.76 -34.50 -8.38
N ARG A 21 2.57 -35.64 -7.70
CA ARG A 21 3.64 -36.30 -6.94
C ARG A 21 4.78 -36.81 -7.81
N ASN A 22 4.48 -37.18 -9.05
CA ASN A 22 5.46 -37.70 -10.01
C ASN A 22 6.25 -36.59 -10.74
N LEU A 23 5.85 -35.33 -10.58
CA LEU A 23 6.57 -34.19 -11.13
C LEU A 23 7.71 -33.75 -10.20
N ASP A 24 8.69 -33.07 -10.80
CA ASP A 24 9.72 -32.36 -10.05
C ASP A 24 9.11 -31.28 -9.14
N PRO A 25 9.79 -30.92 -8.03
CA PRO A 25 9.25 -29.97 -7.08
C PRO A 25 8.92 -28.59 -7.66
N CYS A 26 9.69 -28.12 -8.65
CA CYS A 26 9.51 -26.80 -9.26
C CYS A 26 8.22 -26.77 -10.10
N THR A 27 8.05 -27.72 -11.02
CA THR A 27 6.86 -27.80 -11.86
C THR A 27 5.60 -28.09 -11.05
N ARG A 28 5.71 -28.84 -9.94
CA ARG A 28 4.58 -29.02 -8.99
C ARG A 28 4.13 -27.69 -8.39
N GLU A 29 5.08 -26.86 -7.96
CA GLU A 29 4.78 -25.55 -7.38
C GLU A 29 4.14 -24.63 -8.43
N GLU A 30 4.71 -24.56 -9.63
CA GLU A 30 4.15 -23.81 -10.75
C GLU A 30 2.71 -24.25 -11.09
N ALA A 31 2.45 -25.56 -11.13
CA ALA A 31 1.11 -26.08 -11.35
C ALA A 31 0.16 -25.63 -10.22
N SER A 32 0.56 -25.74 -8.96
CA SER A 32 -0.27 -25.31 -7.83
C SER A 32 -0.60 -23.81 -7.89
N GLN A 33 0.37 -22.97 -8.26
CA GLN A 33 0.19 -21.53 -8.42
C GLN A 33 -0.74 -21.22 -9.59
N ALA A 34 -0.58 -21.92 -10.73
CA ALA A 34 -1.46 -21.78 -11.89
C ALA A 34 -2.92 -22.13 -11.54
N ALA A 35 -3.18 -23.19 -10.76
CA ALA A 35 -4.53 -23.51 -10.29
C ALA A 35 -5.13 -22.39 -9.42
N VAL A 36 -4.34 -21.79 -8.53
CA VAL A 36 -4.80 -20.67 -7.70
C VAL A 36 -5.17 -19.46 -8.56
N LEU A 37 -4.31 -19.10 -9.51
CA LEU A 37 -4.53 -17.97 -10.42
C LEU A 37 -5.76 -18.16 -11.30
N VAL A 38 -5.93 -19.35 -11.90
CA VAL A 38 -7.10 -19.68 -12.73
C VAL A 38 -8.39 -19.62 -11.91
N ASN A 39 -8.40 -20.19 -10.70
CA ASN A 39 -9.58 -20.15 -9.83
C ASN A 39 -9.93 -18.72 -9.38
N THR A 40 -8.92 -17.89 -9.14
CA THR A 40 -9.09 -16.48 -8.76
C THR A 40 -9.71 -15.70 -9.93
N LEU A 41 -9.12 -15.83 -11.13
CA LEU A 41 -9.62 -15.20 -12.34
C LEU A 41 -11.04 -15.67 -12.67
N MET A 42 -11.34 -16.96 -12.54
CA MET A 42 -12.68 -17.49 -12.81
C MET A 42 -13.73 -16.90 -11.87
N SER A 43 -13.39 -16.73 -10.58
CA SER A 43 -14.28 -16.06 -9.63
C SER A 43 -14.51 -14.59 -9.99
N GLU A 44 -13.48 -13.88 -10.44
CA GLU A 44 -13.59 -12.47 -10.86
C GLU A 44 -14.43 -12.33 -12.12
N LEU A 45 -14.24 -13.19 -13.12
CA LEU A 45 -15.01 -13.19 -14.37
C LEU A 45 -16.49 -13.47 -14.13
N VAL A 46 -16.81 -14.43 -13.25
CA VAL A 46 -18.20 -14.73 -12.88
C VAL A 46 -18.86 -13.52 -12.21
N ALA A 47 -18.11 -12.71 -11.46
CA ALA A 47 -18.63 -11.52 -10.78
C ALA A 47 -18.96 -10.35 -11.73
N VAL A 48 -18.43 -10.33 -12.97
CA VAL A 48 -18.71 -9.28 -13.96
C VAL A 48 -20.15 -9.30 -14.44
N ASN A 49 -20.85 -10.44 -14.31
CA ASN A 49 -22.18 -10.65 -14.89
C ASN A 49 -22.23 -10.34 -16.41
N GLY A 50 -21.20 -10.76 -17.15
CA GLY A 50 -21.12 -10.64 -18.60
C GLY A 50 -20.35 -11.81 -19.21
N GLU A 51 -20.49 -12.02 -20.52
CA GLU A 51 -19.77 -13.10 -21.23
C GLU A 51 -18.27 -12.82 -21.36
N VAL A 52 -17.92 -11.53 -21.42
CA VAL A 52 -16.53 -11.05 -21.52
C VAL A 52 -16.33 -9.84 -20.60
N PRO A 53 -15.10 -9.61 -20.11
CA PRO A 53 -14.76 -8.37 -19.42
C PRO A 53 -15.11 -7.13 -20.25
N PRO A 54 -15.45 -6.00 -19.59
CA PRO A 54 -15.65 -4.75 -20.30
C PRO A 54 -14.37 -4.30 -21.00
N ALA A 55 -14.50 -3.28 -21.86
CA ALA A 55 -13.34 -2.68 -22.52
C ALA A 55 -12.28 -2.24 -21.48
N PRO A 56 -10.98 -2.31 -21.83
CA PRO A 56 -9.92 -1.88 -20.94
C PRO A 56 -10.12 -0.45 -20.43
N ASN A 57 -9.72 -0.20 -19.18
CA ASN A 57 -9.76 1.11 -18.52
C ASN A 57 -11.16 1.69 -18.27
N VAL A 58 -12.23 0.88 -18.36
CA VAL A 58 -13.55 1.29 -17.87
C VAL A 58 -13.58 1.23 -16.34
N ILE A 59 -13.70 2.38 -15.69
CA ILE A 59 -13.53 2.52 -14.24
C ILE A 59 -14.87 2.38 -13.50
N THR A 60 -14.91 1.50 -12.50
CA THR A 60 -16.01 1.44 -11.53
C THR A 60 -15.93 2.60 -10.54
N LYS A 61 -16.85 3.57 -10.66
CA LYS A 61 -16.85 4.79 -9.85
C LYS A 61 -17.14 4.56 -8.35
N ASN A 62 -17.92 3.54 -8.02
CA ASN A 62 -18.36 3.28 -6.64
C ASN A 62 -17.18 2.98 -5.69
N VAL A 63 -16.15 2.30 -6.19
CA VAL A 63 -14.94 1.99 -5.41
C VAL A 63 -14.19 3.29 -5.09
N SER A 64 -13.94 4.15 -6.08
CA SER A 64 -13.27 5.44 -5.89
C SER A 64 -14.00 6.32 -4.88
N VAL A 65 -15.32 6.42 -5.00
CA VAL A 65 -16.16 7.26 -4.11
C VAL A 65 -16.11 6.73 -2.68
N SER A 66 -16.22 5.41 -2.51
CA SER A 66 -16.21 4.79 -1.17
C SER A 66 -14.83 4.90 -0.51
N ALA A 67 -13.75 4.65 -1.25
CA ALA A 67 -12.39 4.81 -0.76
C ALA A 67 -12.09 6.27 -0.38
N ALA A 68 -12.46 7.23 -1.23
CA ALA A 68 -12.31 8.66 -0.93
C ALA A 68 -13.08 9.08 0.32
N LYS A 69 -14.29 8.55 0.53
CA LYS A 69 -15.08 8.80 1.74
C LYS A 69 -14.39 8.25 3.00
N LEU A 70 -13.82 7.04 2.93
CA LEU A 70 -13.07 6.45 4.05
C LEU A 70 -11.81 7.26 4.36
N VAL A 71 -11.06 7.70 3.35
CA VAL A 71 -9.89 8.58 3.52
C VAL A 71 -10.30 9.91 4.16
N GLY A 72 -11.39 10.53 3.70
CA GLY A 72 -11.91 11.77 4.30
C GLY A 72 -12.34 11.59 5.75
N ASN A 73 -12.94 10.46 6.11
CA ASN A 73 -13.27 10.12 7.49
C ASN A 73 -12.02 9.89 8.34
N ALA A 74 -11.02 9.19 7.81
CA ALA A 74 -9.74 8.97 8.49
C ALA A 74 -9.03 10.29 8.80
N SER A 75 -9.04 11.26 7.87
CA SER A 75 -8.48 12.59 8.11
C SER A 75 -9.18 13.31 9.27
N LYS A 76 -10.50 13.17 9.41
CA LYS A 76 -11.23 13.71 10.57
C LYS A 76 -10.83 13.02 11.88
N CYS A 77 -10.63 11.70 11.86
CA CYS A 77 -10.12 10.95 13.01
C CYS A 77 -8.72 11.43 13.42
N LEU A 78 -7.83 11.69 12.46
CA LEU A 78 -6.49 12.24 12.73
C LEU A 78 -6.58 13.64 13.37
N GLN A 79 -7.42 14.52 12.82
CA GLN A 79 -7.67 15.86 13.40
C GLN A 79 -8.27 15.77 14.81
N SER A 80 -9.06 14.74 15.09
CA SER A 80 -9.68 14.49 16.40
C SER A 80 -8.75 13.77 17.38
N GLY A 81 -7.48 13.53 17.03
CA GLY A 81 -6.51 12.84 17.88
C GLY A 81 -6.75 11.34 18.03
N LYS A 82 -7.45 10.69 17.08
CA LYS A 82 -7.75 9.25 17.08
C LYS A 82 -7.04 8.52 15.92
N PRO A 83 -5.70 8.38 15.96
CA PRO A 83 -4.94 7.77 14.87
C PRO A 83 -5.20 6.27 14.71
N GLU A 84 -5.57 5.53 15.76
CA GLU A 84 -5.89 4.09 15.65
C GLU A 84 -7.14 3.82 14.81
N ASP A 85 -8.18 4.64 14.97
CA ASP A 85 -9.40 4.53 14.18
C ASP A 85 -9.13 4.95 12.72
N ALA A 86 -8.27 5.95 12.50
CA ALA A 86 -7.83 6.33 11.16
C ALA A 86 -7.12 5.17 10.45
N ILE A 87 -6.22 4.45 11.14
CA ILE A 87 -5.51 3.29 10.57
C ILE A 87 -6.48 2.20 10.11
N LYS A 88 -7.52 1.91 10.90
CA LYS A 88 -8.55 0.92 10.53
C LYS A 88 -9.27 1.35 9.25
N LEU A 89 -9.76 2.60 9.20
CA LEU A 89 -10.46 3.14 8.04
C LEU A 89 -9.59 3.13 6.77
N LEU A 90 -8.32 3.50 6.90
CA LEU A 90 -7.37 3.53 5.78
C LEU A 90 -6.98 2.14 5.30
N SER A 91 -6.90 1.16 6.22
CA SER A 91 -6.62 -0.23 5.84
C SER A 91 -7.82 -0.85 5.11
N THR A 92 -9.05 -0.59 5.56
CA THR A 92 -10.26 -0.97 4.82
C THR A 92 -10.30 -0.31 3.44
N ALA A 93 -9.97 0.99 3.35
CA ALA A 93 -9.94 1.69 2.07
C ALA A 93 -8.89 1.08 1.11
N LEU A 94 -7.71 0.75 1.62
CA LEU A 94 -6.65 0.12 0.84
C LEU A 94 -7.07 -1.26 0.33
N GLU A 95 -7.68 -2.09 1.17
CA GLU A 95 -8.21 -3.40 0.76
C GLU A 95 -9.27 -3.26 -0.34
N MET A 96 -10.15 -2.25 -0.26
CA MET A 96 -11.15 -1.99 -1.28
C MET A 96 -10.53 -1.60 -2.63
N VAL A 97 -9.50 -0.74 -2.61
CA VAL A 97 -8.81 -0.29 -3.82
C VAL A 97 -8.00 -1.43 -4.46
N LEU A 98 -7.35 -2.27 -3.66
CA LEU A 98 -6.54 -3.40 -4.15
C LEU A 98 -7.40 -4.55 -4.73
N ARG A 99 -8.69 -4.60 -4.41
CA ARG A 99 -9.65 -5.56 -4.98
C ARG A 99 -10.30 -5.07 -6.28
N ARG A 100 -9.78 -4.01 -6.90
CA ARG A 100 -10.24 -3.56 -8.22
C ARG A 100 -9.98 -4.64 -9.28
N PRO A 101 -10.88 -4.80 -10.26
CA PRO A 101 -10.67 -5.74 -11.34
C PRO A 101 -9.45 -5.42 -12.21
N LEU A 102 -8.82 -6.46 -12.76
CA LEU A 102 -7.56 -6.36 -13.52
C LEU A 102 -7.66 -5.59 -14.86
N TRP A 103 -8.87 -5.40 -15.40
CA TRP A 103 -9.09 -4.64 -16.64
C TRP A 103 -9.25 -3.13 -16.42
N GLU A 104 -9.30 -2.68 -15.16
CA GLU A 104 -9.31 -1.24 -14.85
C GLU A 104 -7.92 -0.61 -15.00
N ALA A 105 -7.88 0.72 -15.11
CA ALA A 105 -6.63 1.43 -15.28
C ALA A 105 -5.73 1.29 -14.04
N THR A 106 -4.64 0.54 -14.15
CA THR A 106 -3.67 0.32 -13.04
C THR A 106 -3.17 1.63 -12.43
N MET A 107 -2.92 2.64 -13.27
CA MET A 107 -2.44 3.95 -12.79
C MET A 107 -3.42 4.64 -11.84
N LEU A 108 -4.74 4.46 -12.04
CA LEU A 108 -5.74 4.97 -11.11
C LEU A 108 -5.63 4.25 -9.76
N THR A 109 -5.54 2.92 -9.78
CA THR A 109 -5.40 2.10 -8.58
C THR A 109 -4.16 2.50 -7.79
N LEU A 110 -3.02 2.69 -8.46
CA LEU A 110 -1.77 3.10 -7.79
C LEU A 110 -1.89 4.48 -7.14
N ASP A 111 -2.55 5.44 -7.79
CA ASP A 111 -2.74 6.77 -7.21
C ASP A 111 -3.67 6.72 -5.97
N GLU A 112 -4.74 5.93 -6.03
CA GLU A 112 -5.63 5.71 -4.88
C GLU A 112 -4.95 4.97 -3.73
N VAL A 113 -4.09 3.98 -4.02
CA VAL A 113 -3.23 3.31 -3.04
C VAL A 113 -2.35 4.35 -2.34
N CYS A 114 -1.70 5.24 -3.08
CA CYS A 114 -0.88 6.31 -2.49
C CYS A 114 -1.71 7.22 -1.58
N ARG A 115 -2.94 7.59 -1.99
CA ARG A 115 -3.85 8.40 -1.15
C ARG A 115 -4.27 7.71 0.14
N CYS A 116 -4.25 6.38 0.20
CA CYS A 116 -4.51 5.62 1.42
C CYS A 116 -3.25 5.47 2.28
N LEU A 117 -2.10 5.19 1.66
CA LEU A 117 -0.83 4.94 2.35
C LEU A 117 -0.27 6.20 3.02
N SER A 118 -0.33 7.37 2.37
CA SER A 118 0.25 8.61 2.94
C SER A 118 -0.33 8.97 4.32
N PRO A 119 -1.67 9.12 4.50
CA PRO A 119 -2.23 9.40 5.82
C PRO A 119 -2.09 8.22 6.79
N ARG A 120 -1.92 6.98 6.31
CA ARG A 120 -1.72 5.81 7.19
C ARG A 120 -0.32 5.80 7.77
N CYS A 121 0.67 6.13 6.95
CA CYS A 121 2.04 6.39 7.38
C CYS A 121 2.09 7.51 8.44
N ASP A 122 1.36 8.61 8.22
CA ASP A 122 1.28 9.73 9.18
C ASP A 122 0.61 9.31 10.50
N ALA A 123 -0.41 8.45 10.44
CA ALA A 123 -1.03 7.87 11.63
C ALA A 123 -0.06 6.97 12.41
N TYR A 124 0.71 6.12 11.72
CA TYR A 124 1.74 5.28 12.36
C TYR A 124 2.87 6.10 12.97
N LEU A 125 3.30 7.16 12.29
CA LEU A 125 4.26 8.14 12.81
C LEU A 125 3.78 8.76 14.13
N THR A 126 2.51 9.16 14.18
CA THR A 126 1.90 9.75 15.39
C THR A 126 1.87 8.76 16.55
N LEU A 127 1.65 7.48 16.27
CA LEU A 127 1.67 6.39 17.25
C LEU A 127 3.07 5.84 17.57
N LYS A 128 4.13 6.40 16.97
CA LYS A 128 5.51 5.90 17.09
C LYS A 128 5.68 4.43 16.67
N LYS A 129 4.82 3.95 15.76
CA LYS A 129 4.87 2.61 15.17
C LYS A 129 5.82 2.61 13.97
N TRP A 130 7.13 2.67 14.27
CA TRP A 130 8.17 2.86 13.24
C TRP A 130 8.25 1.74 12.20
N PRO A 131 8.15 0.44 12.55
CA PRO A 131 8.20 -0.64 11.55
C PRO A 131 7.05 -0.55 10.53
N GLU A 132 5.83 -0.31 10.99
CA GLU A 132 4.65 -0.18 10.15
C GLU A 132 4.70 1.07 9.28
N ALA A 133 5.14 2.20 9.85
CA ALA A 133 5.39 3.42 9.09
C ALA A 133 6.47 3.20 8.02
N TYR A 134 7.52 2.44 8.33
CA TYR A 134 8.59 2.13 7.40
C TYR A 134 8.11 1.25 6.22
N ALA A 135 7.18 0.33 6.47
CA ALA A 135 6.57 -0.47 5.41
C ALA A 135 5.76 0.41 4.45
N ASP A 136 4.91 1.30 4.98
CA ASP A 136 4.11 2.20 4.16
C ASP A 136 4.97 3.19 3.36
N ILE A 137 6.00 3.77 3.98
CA ILE A 137 6.86 4.73 3.29
C ILE A 137 7.71 4.08 2.20
N SER A 138 8.12 2.83 2.39
CA SER A 138 8.89 2.08 1.38
C SER A 138 8.05 1.86 0.12
N MET A 139 6.77 1.56 0.28
CA MET A 139 5.83 1.46 -0.84
C MET A 139 5.58 2.83 -1.49
N LEU A 140 5.39 3.89 -0.70
CA LEU A 140 5.19 5.24 -1.23
C LEU A 140 6.38 5.73 -2.05
N MET A 141 7.61 5.49 -1.61
CA MET A 141 8.80 5.85 -2.37
C MET A 141 8.94 5.08 -3.69
N LEU A 142 8.45 3.83 -3.74
CA LEU A 142 8.41 3.05 -4.98
C LEU A 142 7.36 3.59 -5.95
N LEU A 143 6.19 3.99 -5.44
CA LEU A 143 5.05 4.43 -6.26
C LEU A 143 5.14 5.91 -6.68
N LYS A 144 5.70 6.76 -5.82
CA LYS A 144 5.88 8.21 -6.02
C LYS A 144 7.29 8.63 -5.57
N PRO A 145 8.33 8.28 -6.35
CA PRO A 145 9.72 8.58 -6.03
C PRO A 145 10.05 10.08 -6.09
N ASP A 146 9.20 10.86 -6.75
CA ASP A 146 9.32 12.31 -6.96
C ASP A 146 8.71 13.15 -5.83
N ASP A 147 7.94 12.54 -4.92
CA ASP A 147 7.28 13.27 -3.82
C ASP A 147 8.27 13.60 -2.67
N PRO A 148 8.59 14.88 -2.44
CA PRO A 148 9.50 15.31 -1.38
C PRO A 148 9.02 14.94 0.04
N HIS A 149 7.70 14.82 0.24
CA HIS A 149 7.14 14.41 1.52
C HIS A 149 7.50 12.97 1.87
N ASN A 150 7.78 12.13 0.89
CA ASN A 150 8.19 10.75 1.15
C ASN A 150 9.61 10.67 1.75
N TYR A 151 10.54 11.46 1.21
CA TYR A 151 11.88 11.60 1.79
C TYR A 151 11.81 12.16 3.21
N PHE A 152 10.95 13.16 3.44
CA PHE A 152 10.74 13.73 4.76
C PHE A 152 10.24 12.69 5.78
N ARG A 153 9.16 11.97 5.46
CA ARG A 153 8.60 10.93 6.34
C ARG A 153 9.64 9.85 6.65
N LYS A 154 10.36 9.36 5.63
CA LYS A 154 11.42 8.36 5.81
C LYS A 154 12.53 8.87 6.71
N GLY A 155 12.95 10.12 6.52
CA GLY A 155 13.95 10.78 7.36
C GLY A 155 13.54 10.82 8.84
N VAL A 156 12.28 11.20 9.12
CA VAL A 156 11.74 11.21 10.49
C VAL A 156 11.67 9.79 11.07
N ILE A 157 11.19 8.80 10.31
CA ILE A 157 11.10 7.40 10.76
C ILE A 157 12.49 6.86 11.11
N LEU A 158 13.48 7.07 10.23
CA LEU A 158 14.85 6.59 10.44
C LEU A 158 15.52 7.27 11.63
N PHE A 159 15.34 8.59 11.77
CA PHE A 159 15.90 9.32 12.89
C PHE A 159 15.34 8.83 14.23
N ASN A 160 14.01 8.71 14.33
CA ASN A 160 13.34 8.31 15.57
C ASN A 160 13.50 6.81 15.89
N SER A 161 13.74 5.96 14.87
CA SER A 161 14.07 4.53 15.07
C SER A 161 15.54 4.27 15.41
N GLY A 162 16.38 5.31 15.49
CA GLY A 162 17.77 5.25 15.95
C GLY A 162 18.83 5.34 14.85
N LYS A 163 18.44 5.26 13.57
CA LYS A 163 19.33 5.45 12.41
C LYS A 163 19.46 6.94 12.08
N ARG A 164 20.02 7.70 13.02
CA ARG A 164 20.00 9.17 13.01
C ARG A 164 20.71 9.80 11.81
N GLU A 165 21.89 9.30 11.45
CA GLU A 165 22.66 9.87 10.32
C GLU A 165 21.95 9.65 8.99
N GLU A 166 21.46 8.42 8.73
CA GLU A 166 20.65 8.11 7.54
C GLU A 166 19.38 8.97 7.52
N GLY A 167 18.71 9.13 8.67
CA GLY A 167 17.54 10.00 8.80
C GLY A 167 17.83 11.46 8.41
N LYS A 168 18.95 12.02 8.85
CA LYS A 168 19.38 13.38 8.49
C LYS A 168 19.64 13.53 6.99
N GLU A 169 20.24 12.53 6.35
CA GLU A 169 20.47 12.53 4.90
C GLU A 169 19.13 12.61 4.14
N PHE A 170 18.16 11.78 4.50
CA PHE A 170 16.82 11.83 3.91
C PHE A 170 16.11 13.17 4.15
N LEU A 171 16.25 13.78 5.34
CA LEU A 171 15.72 15.11 5.63
C LEU A 171 16.39 16.20 4.79
N ARG A 172 17.70 16.11 4.55
CA ARG A 172 18.41 17.02 3.64
C ARG A 172 17.92 16.86 2.21
N SER A 173 17.77 15.63 1.73
CA SER A 173 17.19 15.36 0.40
C SER A 173 15.80 15.95 0.25
N ALA A 174 14.94 15.82 1.27
CA ALA A 174 13.61 16.42 1.28
C ALA A 174 13.67 17.95 1.19
N GLN A 175 14.55 18.59 1.98
CA GLN A 175 14.74 20.04 1.97
C GLN A 175 15.31 20.55 0.63
N THR A 176 16.23 19.80 0.00
CA THR A 176 16.77 20.16 -1.31
C THR A 176 15.70 20.02 -2.40
N ALA A 177 14.86 18.99 -2.34
CA ALA A 177 13.79 18.76 -3.30
C ALA A 177 12.66 19.80 -3.19
N ALA A 178 12.32 20.23 -1.97
CA ALA A 178 11.26 21.22 -1.72
C ALA A 178 11.71 22.31 -0.72
N PRO A 179 12.57 23.27 -1.14
CA PRO A 179 13.16 24.24 -0.23
C PRO A 179 12.16 25.26 0.34
N HIS A 180 11.00 25.39 -0.29
CA HIS A 180 9.92 26.29 0.11
C HIS A 180 9.12 25.78 1.31
N ILE A 181 9.20 24.49 1.64
CA ILE A 181 8.46 23.89 2.76
C ILE A 181 9.19 24.19 4.07
N THR A 182 8.67 25.14 4.85
CA THR A 182 9.27 25.58 6.13
C THR A 182 9.40 24.44 7.14
N LEU A 183 8.44 23.48 7.13
CA LEU A 183 8.47 22.32 8.02
C LEU A 183 9.72 21.46 7.84
N PHE A 184 10.17 21.25 6.60
CA PHE A 184 11.34 20.42 6.31
C PHE A 184 12.60 21.05 6.90
N LYS A 185 12.75 22.36 6.72
CA LYS A 185 13.85 23.13 7.30
C LYS A 185 13.84 23.08 8.82
N ALA A 186 12.69 23.33 9.45
CA ALA A 186 12.56 23.34 10.90
C ALA A 186 12.91 21.97 11.53
N VAL A 187 12.46 20.89 10.90
CA VAL A 187 12.74 19.52 11.35
C VAL A 187 14.20 19.12 11.10
N LEU A 188 14.79 19.54 9.98
CA LEU A 188 16.21 19.32 9.71
C LEU A 188 17.07 20.04 10.76
N GLU A 189 16.79 21.31 11.05
CA GLU A 189 17.47 22.08 12.10
C GLU A 189 17.29 21.44 13.49
N GLN A 190 16.12 20.89 13.79
CA GLN A 190 15.90 20.12 15.02
C GLN A 190 16.79 18.88 15.06
N SER A 191 16.92 18.14 13.95
CA SER A 191 17.71 16.91 13.87
C SER A 191 19.22 17.12 14.02
N GLU A 192 19.71 18.32 13.70
CA GLU A 192 21.14 18.67 13.77
C GLU A 192 21.60 19.08 15.17
N LYS A 193 20.68 19.41 16.07
CA LYS A 193 21.02 19.72 17.46
C LYS A 193 21.52 18.45 18.18
N PRO A 194 22.66 18.50 18.89
CA PRO A 194 23.26 17.33 19.53
C PRO A 194 22.40 16.74 20.66
N GLU A 195 21.50 17.54 21.23
CA GLU A 195 20.59 17.15 22.32
C GLU A 195 19.31 16.46 21.83
N SER A 196 19.01 16.51 20.53
CA SER A 196 17.76 16.00 19.97
C SER A 196 17.74 14.48 19.95
N ARG A 197 17.05 13.90 20.94
CA ARG A 197 16.83 12.45 21.02
C ARG A 197 15.66 11.98 20.15
N GLU A 198 14.69 12.87 19.88
CA GLU A 198 13.48 12.59 19.12
C GLU A 198 13.04 13.84 18.33
N ILE A 199 12.62 13.64 17.08
CA ILE A 199 11.98 14.66 16.24
C ILE A 199 10.48 14.63 16.50
N GLN A 200 9.92 15.79 16.84
CA GLN A 200 8.49 15.97 16.97
C GLN A 200 7.97 16.75 15.77
N ILE A 201 7.03 16.17 15.03
CA ILE A 201 6.32 16.86 13.95
C ILE A 201 5.19 17.68 14.59
N THR A 202 5.52 18.79 15.25
CA THR A 202 4.50 19.74 15.71
C THR A 202 4.15 20.67 14.55
N SER A 203 2.93 20.55 13.99
CA SER A 203 2.37 21.65 13.20
C SER A 203 2.00 22.77 14.17
N LYS A 204 2.69 23.91 14.09
CA LYS A 204 2.15 25.16 14.63
C LYS A 204 0.97 25.62 13.78
#